data_AF-A0A954P640-F1
#
_entry.id   AF-A0A954P640-F1
#
_cell.length_a   1.000
_cell.length_b   1.000
_cell.length_c   1.000
_cell.angle_alpha   90.00
_cell.angle_beta   90.00
_cell.angle_gamma   90.00
#
_symmetry.space_group_name_H-M   'P 1'
#
loop_
_entity.id
_entity.type
_entity.pdbx_description
1 polymer ?
#
loop_
_entity_poly.entity_id
_entity_poly.type
_entity_poly.pdbx_seq_one_letter_code
_entity_poly.pdbx_strand_id
1 'polypeptide(L)'
;DTNRPDEAEPLQRRALDITETSLGPDHPSVGIRLNNLAELLRQTNRLHEAEPLYRRALQIFCMFTRQTGHRHPRLQRSIRNYRGLLQKLNVPPEEIRTRLIEAGVDPVWLSDGEVTS
;
A
#
# COMPACT_ATOMS: atom_id res chain seq x y z
N ASP A 1 9.60 13.89 -21.61
CA ASP A 1 8.15 13.72 -21.91
C ASP A 1 7.84 12.24 -22.05
N THR A 2 7.01 11.59 -21.23
CA THR A 2 5.55 11.74 -21.15
C THR A 2 4.95 11.34 -19.78
N ASN A 3 5.61 11.63 -18.66
CA ASN A 3 5.07 11.30 -17.33
C ASN A 3 3.97 12.29 -16.90
N ARG A 4 2.85 12.32 -17.62
CA ARG A 4 1.68 13.13 -17.28
C ARG A 4 0.83 12.37 -16.26
N PRO A 5 0.89 12.70 -14.96
CA PRO A 5 0.03 12.06 -13.96
C PRO A 5 -1.46 12.17 -14.30
N ASP A 6 -1.81 13.21 -15.06
CA ASP A 6 -3.13 13.55 -15.59
C ASP A 6 -3.76 12.44 -16.45
N GLU A 7 -2.97 11.65 -17.18
CA GLU A 7 -3.46 10.52 -17.98
C GLU A 7 -3.36 9.18 -17.24
N ALA A 8 -2.37 9.05 -16.33
CA ALA A 8 -2.14 7.82 -15.59
C ALA A 8 -3.21 7.54 -14.53
N GLU A 9 -3.70 8.57 -13.83
CA GLU A 9 -4.66 8.41 -12.74
C GLU A 9 -6.02 7.86 -13.21
N PRO A 10 -6.68 8.41 -14.24
CA PRO A 10 -7.94 7.87 -14.74
C PRO A 10 -7.82 6.40 -15.16
N LEU A 11 -6.70 6.02 -15.78
CA LEU A 11 -6.42 4.63 -16.18
C LEU A 11 -6.24 3.72 -14.96
N GLN A 12 -5.52 4.16 -13.92
CA GLN A 12 -5.37 3.38 -12.69
C GLN A 12 -6.69 3.21 -11.95
N ARG A 13 -7.54 4.24 -11.90
CA ARG A 13 -8.89 4.17 -11.30
C ARG A 13 -9.79 3.20 -12.04
N ARG A 14 -9.82 3.27 -13.38
CA ARG A 14 -10.58 2.32 -14.20
C ARG A 14 -10.07 0.88 -14.05
N ALA A 15 -8.75 0.69 -14.02
CA ALA A 15 -8.16 -0.63 -13.82
C ALA A 15 -8.47 -1.20 -12.43
N LEU A 16 -8.49 -0.35 -11.39
CA LEU A 16 -8.90 -0.73 -10.05
C LEU A 16 -10.35 -1.20 -10.03
N ASP A 17 -11.27 -0.42 -10.58
CA ASP A 17 -12.70 -0.72 -10.65
C ASP A 17 -12.99 -2.06 -11.36
N ILE A 18 -12.37 -2.28 -12.52
CA ILE A 18 -12.48 -3.55 -13.26
C ILE A 18 -11.93 -4.72 -12.44
N THR A 19 -10.76 -4.54 -11.82
CA THR A 19 -10.11 -5.60 -11.03
C THR A 19 -10.96 -5.96 -9.81
N GLU A 20 -11.49 -4.96 -9.12
CA GLU A 20 -12.34 -5.12 -7.93
C GLU A 20 -13.67 -5.79 -8.27
N THR A 21 -14.32 -5.38 -9.37
CA THR A 21 -15.54 -6.01 -9.87
C THR A 21 -15.32 -7.46 -10.29
N SER A 22 -14.18 -7.77 -10.92
CA SER A 22 -13.92 -9.09 -11.51
C SER A 22 -13.42 -10.13 -10.50
N LEU A 23 -12.62 -9.70 -9.51
CA LEU A 23 -11.93 -10.60 -8.58
C LEU A 23 -12.40 -10.47 -7.13
N GLY A 24 -13.19 -9.44 -6.83
CA GLY A 24 -13.62 -9.11 -5.48
C GLY A 24 -12.68 -8.14 -4.76
N PRO A 25 -13.20 -7.42 -3.74
CA PRO A 25 -12.52 -6.30 -3.07
C PRO A 25 -11.27 -6.68 -2.27
N ASP A 26 -11.15 -7.95 -1.87
CA ASP A 26 -10.05 -8.44 -1.03
C ASP A 26 -8.98 -9.21 -1.82
N HIS A 27 -9.12 -9.28 -3.15
CA HIS A 27 -8.17 -10.00 -3.98
C HIS A 27 -6.80 -9.28 -4.00
N PRO A 28 -5.65 -9.99 -3.91
CA PRO A 28 -4.32 -9.36 -3.92
C PRO A 28 -4.05 -8.43 -5.12
N SER A 29 -4.62 -8.73 -6.29
CA SER A 29 -4.56 -7.84 -7.46
C SER A 29 -5.19 -6.46 -7.21
N VAL A 30 -6.25 -6.37 -6.42
CA VAL A 30 -6.84 -5.08 -5.98
C VAL A 30 -5.82 -4.33 -5.12
N GLY A 31 -5.16 -5.02 -4.18
CA GLY A 31 -4.07 -4.45 -3.39
C GLY A 31 -2.93 -3.88 -4.25
N ILE A 32 -2.58 -4.54 -5.35
CA ILE A 32 -1.56 -4.05 -6.30
C ILE A 32 -2.04 -2.75 -6.98
N ARG A 33 -3.29 -2.71 -7.44
CA ARG A 33 -3.88 -1.52 -8.10
C ARG A 33 -3.95 -0.33 -7.14
N LEU A 34 -4.43 -0.56 -5.91
CA LEU A 34 -4.51 0.44 -4.85
C LEU A 34 -3.13 1.04 -4.54
N ASN A 35 -2.12 0.20 -4.35
CA ASN A 35 -0.75 0.65 -4.07
C ASN A 35 -0.18 1.51 -5.21
N ASN A 36 -0.47 1.18 -6.47
CA ASN A 36 0.02 1.95 -7.62
C ASN A 36 -0.68 3.31 -7.74
N LEU A 37 -2.00 3.34 -7.55
CA LEU A 37 -2.76 4.60 -7.54
C LEU A 37 -2.31 5.50 -6.38
N ALA A 38 -2.10 4.93 -5.18
CA ALA A 38 -1.59 5.66 -4.03
C ALA A 38 -0.20 6.26 -4.29
N GLU A 39 0.68 5.53 -4.97
CA GLU A 39 2.02 6.02 -5.31
C GLU A 39 1.96 7.20 -6.28
N LEU A 40 1.09 7.15 -7.29
CA LEU A 40 0.87 8.26 -8.21
C LEU A 40 0.37 9.51 -7.47
N LEU A 41 -0.58 9.35 -6.55
CA LEU A 41 -1.08 10.45 -5.73
C LEU A 41 0.00 11.01 -4.80
N ARG A 42 0.84 10.15 -4.20
CA ARG A 42 1.99 10.56 -3.38
C ARG A 42 3.03 11.34 -4.19
N GLN A 43 3.26 10.98 -5.44
CA GLN A 43 4.18 11.68 -6.36
C GLN A 43 3.65 13.05 -6.78
N THR A 44 2.33 13.22 -6.83
CA THR A 44 1.65 14.50 -7.11
C THR A 44 1.30 15.30 -5.85
N ASN A 45 1.91 14.96 -4.70
CA ASN A 45 1.72 15.61 -3.41
C ASN A 45 0.28 15.57 -2.84
N ARG A 46 -0.58 14.68 -3.35
CA ARG A 46 -1.94 14.43 -2.85
C ARG A 46 -1.92 13.38 -1.75
N LEU A 47 -1.19 13.68 -0.68
CA LEU A 47 -0.83 12.73 0.37
C LEU A 47 -2.06 12.17 1.11
N HIS A 48 -3.04 13.02 1.42
CA HIS A 48 -4.27 12.61 2.11
C HIS A 48 -5.17 11.69 1.27
N GLU A 49 -5.12 11.80 -0.06
CA GLU A 49 -5.85 10.89 -0.94
C GLU A 49 -5.11 9.55 -1.12
N ALA A 50 -3.78 9.56 -1.02
CA ALA A 50 -2.96 8.34 -1.09
C ALA A 50 -3.09 7.47 0.17
N GLU A 51 -3.28 8.08 1.34
CA GLU A 51 -3.31 7.39 2.64
C GLU A 51 -4.31 6.23 2.72
N PRO A 52 -5.61 6.43 2.46
CA PRO A 52 -6.58 5.34 2.55
C PRO A 52 -6.30 4.21 1.56
N LEU A 53 -5.74 4.53 0.40
CA LEU A 53 -5.41 3.54 -0.63
C LEU A 53 -4.23 2.64 -0.20
N TYR A 54 -3.17 3.24 0.36
CA TYR A 54 -2.07 2.46 0.92
C TYR A 54 -2.50 1.60 2.09
N ARG A 55 -3.32 2.16 3.00
CA ARG A 55 -3.86 1.41 4.15
C ARG A 55 -4.66 0.19 3.69
N ARG A 56 -5.55 0.35 2.71
CA ARG A 56 -6.36 -0.76 2.18
C ARG A 56 -5.49 -1.81 1.46
N ALA A 57 -4.48 -1.37 0.68
CA ALA A 57 -3.54 -2.30 0.05
C ALA A 57 -2.78 -3.16 1.07
N LEU A 58 -2.35 -2.57 2.18
CA LEU A 58 -1.72 -3.30 3.29
C LEU A 58 -2.65 -4.34 3.90
N GLN A 59 -3.89 -3.96 4.21
CA GLN A 59 -4.88 -4.87 4.79
C GLN A 59 -5.08 -6.11 3.91
N ILE A 60 -5.21 -5.93 2.59
CA ILE A 60 -5.34 -7.02 1.62
C ILE A 60 -4.12 -7.95 1.66
N PHE A 61 -2.90 -7.41 1.58
CA PHE A 61 -1.69 -8.23 1.60
C PHE A 61 -1.47 -8.94 2.94
N CYS A 62 -1.84 -8.31 4.05
CA CYS A 62 -1.78 -8.90 5.38
C CYS A 62 -2.81 -10.03 5.54
N MET A 63 -4.04 -9.84 5.06
CA MET A 63 -5.07 -10.88 5.04
C MET A 63 -4.64 -12.09 4.21
N PHE A 64 -4.15 -11.87 2.99
CA PHE A 64 -3.58 -12.93 2.15
C PHE A 64 -2.48 -13.70 2.87
N THR A 65 -1.55 -12.98 3.52
CA THR A 65 -0.42 -13.61 4.23
C THR A 65 -0.90 -14.48 5.39
N ARG A 66 -1.91 -14.02 6.14
CA ARG A 66 -2.49 -14.79 7.25
C ARG A 66 -3.24 -16.03 6.77
N GLN A 67 -4.01 -15.90 5.68
CA GLN A 67 -4.82 -17.00 5.17
C GLN A 67 -3.99 -18.10 4.51
N THR A 68 -2.93 -17.72 3.81
CA THR A 68 -2.09 -18.66 3.05
C THR A 68 -0.87 -19.14 3.82
N GLY A 69 -0.50 -18.46 4.91
CA GLY A 69 0.79 -18.65 5.59
C GLY A 69 2.00 -18.13 4.79
N HIS A 70 1.79 -17.64 3.56
CA HIS A 70 2.84 -17.17 2.68
C HIS A 70 2.82 -15.67 2.54
N ARG A 71 3.96 -15.03 2.84
CA ARG A 71 4.08 -13.58 2.71
C ARG A 71 3.90 -13.14 1.26
N HIS A 72 2.92 -12.26 1.01
CA HIS A 72 2.71 -11.72 -0.33
C HIS A 72 3.96 -10.94 -0.82
N PRO A 73 4.44 -11.15 -2.07
CA PRO A 73 5.68 -10.55 -2.56
C PRO A 73 5.66 -9.01 -2.59
N ARG A 74 4.47 -8.40 -2.59
CA ARG A 74 4.31 -6.93 -2.56
C ARG A 74 4.18 -6.33 -1.15
N LEU A 75 4.05 -7.15 -0.10
CA LEU A 75 3.79 -6.67 1.27
C LEU A 75 4.89 -5.72 1.75
N GLN A 76 6.15 -6.12 1.65
CA GLN A 76 7.28 -5.30 2.13
C GLN A 76 7.42 -3.98 1.39
N ARG A 77 7.16 -3.98 0.08
CA ARG A 77 7.11 -2.74 -0.71
C ARG A 77 5.97 -1.82 -0.27
N SER A 78 4.78 -2.38 -0.04
CA SER A 78 3.62 -1.63 0.44
C SER A 78 3.87 -1.01 1.82
N ILE A 79 4.52 -1.75 2.73
CA ILE A 79 4.91 -1.24 4.06
C ILE A 79 5.84 -0.03 3.92
N ARG A 80 6.88 -0.14 3.09
CA ARG A 80 7.82 0.95 2.83
C ARG A 80 7.13 2.18 2.24
N ASN A 81 6.25 1.97 1.28
CA ASN A 81 5.53 3.04 0.60
C ASN A 81 4.60 3.81 1.56
N TYR A 82 3.83 3.08 2.38
CA TYR A 82 2.95 3.70 3.38
C TYR A 82 3.75 4.42 4.47
N ARG A 83 4.84 3.81 4.97
CA ARG A 83 5.76 4.44 5.91
C ARG A 83 6.30 5.77 5.35
N GLY A 84 6.76 5.76 4.10
CA GLY A 84 7.25 6.97 3.42
C GLY A 84 6.17 8.03 3.19
N LEU A 85 4.90 7.64 2.99
CA LEU A 85 3.78 8.57 2.96
C LEU A 85 3.57 9.26 4.32
N LEU A 86 3.53 8.48 5.40
CA LEU A 86 3.30 9.02 6.75
C LEU A 86 4.44 9.96 7.19
N GLN A 87 5.69 9.65 6.81
CA GLN A 87 6.82 10.56 6.99
C GLN A 87 6.61 11.90 6.26
N LYS A 88 6.13 11.88 5.01
CA LYS A 88 5.81 13.11 4.26
C LYS A 88 4.65 13.90 4.87
N LEU A 89 3.75 13.24 5.58
CA LEU A 89 2.67 13.86 6.37
C LEU A 89 3.16 14.39 7.73
N ASN A 90 4.46 14.30 8.03
CA ASN A 90 5.05 14.67 9.32
C ASN A 90 4.46 13.90 10.52
N VAL A 91 4.00 12.67 10.30
CA VAL A 91 3.53 11.79 11.37
C VAL A 91 4.74 11.32 12.19
N PRO A 92 4.72 11.41 13.53
CA PRO A 92 5.85 11.03 14.36
C PRO A 92 6.14 9.51 14.29
N PRO A 93 7.40 9.06 14.44
CA PRO A 93 7.79 7.66 14.25
C PRO A 93 6.96 6.64 15.04
N GLU A 94 6.61 6.95 16.29
CA GLU A 94 5.79 6.08 17.14
C GLU A 94 4.37 5.92 16.58
N GLU A 95 3.79 6.99 16.06
CA GLU A 95 2.47 6.93 15.44
C GLU A 95 2.52 6.21 14.07
N ILE A 96 3.62 6.34 13.33
CA ILE A 96 3.84 5.57 12.08
C ILE A 96 3.80 4.07 12.38
N ARG A 97 4.48 3.63 13.45
CA ARG A 97 4.47 2.23 13.88
C ARG A 97 3.05 1.78 14.21
N THR A 98 2.31 2.58 14.99
CA THR A 98 0.91 2.28 15.35
C THR A 98 0.03 2.16 14.12
N ARG A 99 0.08 3.12 13.18
CA ARG A 99 -0.73 3.10 11.94
C ARG A 99 -0.43 1.88 11.06
N LEU A 100 0.82 1.40 11.04
CA LEU A 100 1.18 0.17 10.32
C LEU A 100 0.52 -1.06 10.96
N ILE A 101 0.54 -1.15 12.29
CA ILE A 101 -0.10 -2.25 13.03
C ILE A 101 -1.62 -2.22 12.84
N GLU A 102 -2.24 -1.03 12.91
CA GLU A 102 -3.67 -0.84 12.63
C GLU A 102 -4.07 -1.16 11.18
N ALA A 103 -3.13 -1.04 10.23
CA ALA A 103 -3.30 -1.51 8.86
C ALA A 103 -3.16 -3.04 8.72
N GLY A 104 -2.94 -3.74 9.84
CA GLY A 104 -2.85 -5.19 9.91
C GLY A 104 -1.43 -5.75 9.74
N VAL A 105 -0.40 -4.90 9.71
CA VAL A 105 0.99 -5.36 9.63
C VAL A 105 1.40 -5.99 10.96
N ASP A 106 1.85 -7.23 10.91
CA ASP A 106 2.39 -7.88 12.10
C ASP A 106 3.68 -7.16 12.56
N PRO A 107 3.84 -6.83 13.86
CA PRO A 107 5.08 -6.23 14.37
C PRO A 107 6.35 -6.99 14.00
N VAL A 108 6.30 -8.32 13.87
CA VAL A 108 7.45 -9.14 13.45
C VAL A 108 7.88 -8.85 12.00
N TRP A 109 7.00 -8.24 11.20
CA TRP A 109 7.28 -7.84 9.83
C TRP A 109 7.84 -6.43 9.71
N LEU A 110 7.84 -5.65 10.80
CA LEU A 110 8.32 -4.28 10.87
C LEU A 110 9.80 -4.18 11.23
N SER A 111 10.34 -5.21 11.88
CA SER A 111 11.77 -5.32 12.16
C SER A 111 12.53 -5.29 10.84
N ASP A 112 13.34 -4.26 10.66
CA ASP A 112 14.28 -4.17 9.54
C ASP A 112 15.15 -5.43 9.51
N GLY A 113 15.60 -5.84 8.32
CA GLY A 113 16.31 -7.10 8.11
C GLY A 113 17.66 -7.20 8.82
N GLU A 114 17.64 -7.45 10.12
CA GLU A 114 18.77 -7.96 10.90
C GLU A 114 18.58 -9.43 11.25
N VAL A 115 18.49 -10.28 10.21
CA VAL A 115 18.79 -11.72 10.19
C VAL A 115 18.99 -12.00 8.69
N THR A 116 20.15 -12.25 8.09
CA THR A 116 21.45 -12.82 8.48
C THR A 116 22.46 -12.45 7.37
N SER A 117 23.73 -12.34 7.74
CA SER A 117 24.98 -12.64 7.00
C SER A 117 25.00 -12.63 5.47
#